data_AF-A0A357YGE1-F1
#
_entry.id   AF-A0A357YGE1-F1
#
_cell.length_a   1.000
_cell.length_b   1.000
_cell.length_c   1.000
_cell.angle_alpha   90.00
_cell.angle_beta   90.00
_cell.angle_gamma   90.00
#
_symmetry.space_group_name_H-M   'P 1'
#
loop_
_entity.id
_entity.type
_entity.pdbx_description
1 polymer ?
#
loop_
_entity_poly.entity_id
_entity_poly.type
_entity_poly.pdbx_seq_one_letter_code
_entity_poly.pdbx_strand_id
1 'polypeptide(L)' 'DAAEAARVALLTALGRNGSLPLNDQSPPEQIQQLVGLSKKSFKKALGGLYRAGVVALTPEGIRLKKP' A
#
# COMPACT_ATOMS: atom_id res chain seq x y z
N ASP A 1 -8.95 14.98 1.94
CA ASP A 1 -8.44 14.63 0.58
C ASP A 1 -8.45 13.13 0.32
N ALA A 2 -8.79 12.72 -0.91
CA ALA A 2 -8.82 11.32 -1.32
C ALA A 2 -7.43 10.61 -1.25
N ALA A 3 -6.35 11.37 -1.42
CA ALA A 3 -4.99 10.84 -1.34
C ALA A 3 -4.59 10.44 0.09
N GLU A 4 -5.04 11.20 1.09
CA GLU A 4 -4.74 10.91 2.49
C GLU A 4 -5.54 9.70 3.00
N ALA A 5 -6.82 9.60 2.62
CA ALA A 5 -7.64 8.43 2.92
C ALA A 5 -7.00 7.13 2.38
N ALA A 6 -6.42 7.17 1.18
CA ALA A 6 -5.70 6.05 0.60
C ALA A 6 -4.44 5.65 1.40
N ARG A 7 -3.68 6.63 1.91
CA ARG A 7 -2.53 6.34 2.79
C ARG A 7 -2.96 5.68 4.08
N VAL A 8 -4.01 6.19 4.73
CA VAL A 8 -4.52 5.64 6.00
C VAL A 8 -5.03 4.21 5.81
N ALA A 9 -5.78 3.94 4.74
CA ALA A 9 -6.24 2.58 4.42
C ALA A 9 -5.07 1.62 4.21
N LEU A 10 -4.05 2.04 3.45
CA LEU A 10 -2.85 1.23 3.21
C LEU A 10 -2.07 0.96 4.49
N LEU A 11 -1.86 1.97 5.32
CA LEU A 11 -1.19 1.83 6.62
C LEU A 11 -1.96 0.95 7.58
N THR A 12 -3.29 1.04 7.59
CA THR A 12 -4.15 0.18 8.43
C THR A 12 -4.04 -1.28 8.00
N ALA A 13 -4.07 -1.54 6.69
CA ALA A 13 -3.92 -2.89 6.15
C ALA A 13 -2.52 -3.46 6.44
N LEU A 14 -1.47 -2.65 6.27
CA LEU A 14 -0.10 -3.02 6.61
C LEU A 14 0.12 -3.15 8.13
N GLY A 15 -0.59 -2.39 8.96
CA GLY A 15 -0.48 -2.46 10.41
C GLY A 15 -1.09 -3.73 11.00
N ARG A 16 -2.06 -4.34 10.30
CA ARG A 16 -2.65 -5.63 10.70
C ARG A 16 -1.73 -6.82 10.46
N ASN A 17 -1.05 -6.86 9.31
CA ASN A 17 -0.24 -8.03 8.89
C ASN A 17 1.27 -7.77 8.81
N GLY A 18 1.74 -6.53 9.00
CA GLY A 18 3.14 -6.13 8.78
C GLY A 18 3.58 -6.09 7.31
N SER A 19 2.86 -6.77 6.43
CA SER A 19 3.08 -6.84 4.99
C SER A 19 1.78 -7.11 4.24
N LEU A 20 1.74 -6.71 2.97
CA LEU A 20 0.69 -7.03 2.02
C LEU A 20 1.31 -7.78 0.83
N PRO A 21 0.71 -8.88 0.35
CA PRO A 21 1.12 -9.57 -0.87
C PRO A 21 0.63 -8.80 -2.11
N LEU A 22 0.83 -7.48 -2.10
CA LEU A 22 0.48 -6.56 -3.16
C LEU A 22 1.76 -5.89 -3.65
N ASN A 23 1.94 -5.79 -4.96
CA ASN A 23 3.06 -5.12 -5.61
C ASN A 23 2.56 -4.37 -6.87
N ASP A 24 3.46 -3.77 -7.65
CA ASP A 24 3.09 -3.03 -8.87
C ASP A 24 2.41 -3.93 -9.92
N GLN A 25 2.76 -5.22 -9.90
CA GLN A 25 2.24 -6.25 -10.79
C GLN A 25 0.87 -6.76 -10.35
N SER A 26 0.41 -6.42 -9.14
CA SER A 26 -0.90 -6.86 -8.67
C SER A 26 -2.04 -6.33 -9.56
N PRO A 27 -3.03 -7.17 -9.86
CA PRO A 27 -4.21 -6.76 -10.60
C PRO A 27 -5.03 -5.74 -9.81
N PRO A 28 -5.73 -4.82 -10.50
CA PRO A 28 -6.53 -3.78 -9.85
C PRO A 28 -7.62 -4.36 -8.93
N GLU A 29 -8.19 -5.51 -9.31
CA GLU A 29 -9.21 -6.21 -8.52
C GLU A 29 -8.67 -6.64 -7.16
N GLN A 30 -7.47 -7.22 -7.11
CA GLN A 30 -6.84 -7.68 -5.86
C GLN A 30 -6.47 -6.51 -4.94
N ILE A 31 -6.02 -5.39 -5.51
CA ILE A 31 -5.80 -4.15 -4.75
C ILE A 31 -7.12 -3.66 -4.15
N GLN A 32 -8.19 -3.64 -4.95
CA GLN A 32 -9.50 -3.18 -4.48
C GLN A 32 -10.09 -4.11 -3.42
N GLN A 33 -9.90 -5.43 -3.53
CA GLN A 33 -10.36 -6.40 -2.54
C GLN A 33 -9.63 -6.28 -1.20
N LEU A 34 -8.30 -6.09 -1.23
CA LEU A 34 -7.48 -6.08 -0.01
C LEU A 34 -7.47 -4.74 0.72
N VAL A 35 -7.45 -3.63 -0.03
CA VAL A 35 -7.32 -2.28 0.56
C VAL A 35 -8.48 -1.34 0.21
N GLY A 36 -9.42 -1.74 -0.63
CA GLY A 36 -10.55 -0.89 -1.04
C GLY A 36 -10.15 0.26 -1.95
N LEU A 37 -8.93 0.25 -2.50
CA LEU A 37 -8.38 1.35 -3.28
C LEU A 37 -8.31 1.01 -4.77
N SER A 38 -8.50 2.02 -5.61
CA SER A 38 -8.17 1.90 -7.03
C SER A 38 -6.63 1.87 -7.22
N LYS A 39 -6.17 1.23 -8.29
CA LYS A 39 -4.73 1.12 -8.64
C LYS A 39 -4.01 2.48 -8.67
N LYS A 40 -4.70 3.56 -9.10
CA LYS A 40 -4.18 4.95 -9.10
C LYS A 40 -3.93 5.49 -7.68
N SER A 41 -4.92 5.37 -6.80
CA SER A 41 -4.82 5.84 -5.40
C SER A 41 -3.81 5.02 -4.62
N PHE A 42 -3.78 3.71 -4.84
CA PHE A 42 -2.78 2.81 -4.27
C PHE A 42 -1.36 3.23 -4.65
N LYS A 43 -1.06 3.42 -5.95
CA LYS A 43 0.25 3.90 -6.42
C LYS A 43 0.66 5.23 -5.77
N LYS A 44 -0.29 6.18 -5.66
CA LYS A 44 -0.05 7.47 -5.00
C LYS A 44 0.31 7.30 -3.52
N ALA A 45 -0.50 6.54 -2.78
CA ALA A 45 -0.29 6.31 -1.35
C ALA A 45 1.02 5.56 -1.09
N LEU A 46 1.26 4.50 -1.86
CA LEU A 46 2.46 3.67 -1.80
C LEU A 46 3.72 4.49 -2.12
N GLY A 47 3.70 5.29 -3.19
CA GLY A 47 4.82 6.15 -3.55
C GLY A 47 5.12 7.21 -2.48
N GLY A 48 4.08 7.77 -1.85
CA GLY A 48 4.26 8.70 -0.72
C GLY A 48 4.89 8.04 0.50
N LEU A 49 4.44 6.84 0.86
CA LEU A 49 4.97 6.07 1.98
C LEU A 49 6.39 5.55 1.72
N TYR A 50 6.67 5.15 0.48
CA TYR A 50 8.00 4.70 0.05
C TYR A 50 9.00 5.86 0.13
N ARG A 51 8.62 7.05 -0.38
CA ARG A 51 9.43 8.27 -0.26
C ARG A 51 9.65 8.69 1.19
N ALA A 52 8.68 8.46 2.06
CA ALA A 52 8.80 8.70 3.49
C ALA A 52 9.61 7.61 4.24
N GLY A 53 10.05 6.55 3.57
CA GLY A 53 10.81 5.46 4.18
C GLY A 53 9.98 4.52 5.08
N VAL A 54 8.65 4.64 5.06
CA VAL A 54 7.73 3.89 5.96
C VAL A 54 7.43 2.48 5.44
N VAL A 55 7.60 2.24 4.15
CA VAL A 55 7.32 0.95 3.52
C VAL A 55 8.47 0.54 2.59
N ALA A 56 8.74 -0.76 2.53
CA ALA A 56 9.63 -1.38 1.57
C ALA A 56 8.83 -2.11 0.49
N LEU A 57 9.25 -1.92 -0.76
CA LEU A 57 8.77 -2.69 -1.89
C LEU A 57 9.69 -3.91 -2.03
N THR A 58 9.10 -5.10 -2.01
CA THR A 58 9.80 -6.38 -2.18
C THR A 58 9.14 -7.15 -3.34
N PRO A 59 9.83 -8.11 -3.98
CA PRO A 59 9.22 -8.92 -5.02
C PRO A 59 7.97 -9.69 -4.52
N GLU A 60 7.96 -10.08 -3.26
CA GLU A 60 6.84 -10.77 -2.60
C GLU A 60 5.66 -9.85 -2.26
N GLY A 61 5.88 -8.53 -2.20
CA GLY A 61 4.85 -7.56 -1.87
C GLY A 61 5.37 -6.28 -1.19
N ILE A 62 4.48 -5.59 -0.48
CA ILE A 62 4.81 -4.40 0.29
C ILE A 62 4.98 -4.79 1.75
N ARG A 63 6.06 -4.33 2.37
CA ARG A 63 6.32 -4.55 3.79
C ARG A 63 6.41 -3.23 4.53
N LEU A 64 5.89 -3.18 5.74
CA LEU A 64 6.03 -2.02 6.60
C LEU A 64 7.48 -1.93 7.07
N LYS A 65 8.19 -0.88 6.66
CA LYS A 65 9.46 -0.42 7.23
C LYS A 65 9.09 0.56 8.34
N LYS A 66 8.55 0.05 9.44
CA LYS A 66 8.43 0.92 10.61
C LYS A 66 9.86 1.26 11.07
N PRO A 67 10.15 2.50 11.49
CA PRO A 67 11.37 2.80 12.24
C PRO A 67 11.45 1.96 13.51
#